data_AF-K1Y8Y8-F1
#
_entry.id   AF-K1Y8Y8-F1
#
_cell.length_a   1.000
_cell.length_b   1.000
_cell.length_c   1.000
_cell.angle_alpha   90.00
_cell.angle_beta   90.00
_cell.angle_gamma   90.00
#
_symmetry.space_group_name_H-M   'P 1'
#
loop_
_entity.id
_entity.type
_entity.pdbx_description
1 polymer ?
#
loop_
_entity_poly.entity_id
_entity_poly.type
_entity_poly.pdbx_seq_one_letter_code
_entity_poly.pdbx_strand_id
1 'polypeptide(L)' 'MAKNGYKTRLHIGVAKDKKSIFEAHAWLSLDGKVVLGIIEDIERFKDLPVLQNKGVE' A
#
# COMPACT_ATOMS: atom_id res chain seq x y z
N MET A 1 6.11 -13.71 6.72
CA MET A 1 7.32 -13.14 6.08
C MET A 1 8.19 -12.41 7.08
N ALA A 2 7.68 -11.38 7.78
CA ALA A 2 8.45 -10.67 8.83
C ALA A 2 9.03 -11.60 9.93
N LYS A 3 8.25 -12.58 10.41
CA LYS A 3 8.71 -13.58 11.39
C LYS A 3 9.93 -14.39 10.91
N ASN A 4 10.13 -14.51 9.60
CA ASN A 4 11.23 -15.27 9.00
C ASN A 4 12.37 -14.35 8.52
N GLY A 5 12.42 -13.09 8.96
CA GLY A 5 13.51 -12.15 8.66
C GLY A 5 13.42 -11.43 7.31
N TYR A 6 12.38 -11.68 6.51
CA TYR A 6 12.20 -10.96 5.24
C TYR A 6 11.78 -9.51 5.48
N LYS A 7 12.55 -8.57 4.92
CA LYS A 7 12.26 -7.13 5.00
C LYS A 7 11.17 -6.75 4.00
N THR A 8 9.93 -7.01 4.38
CA THR A 8 8.75 -6.65 3.60
C THR A 8 8.25 -5.26 3.95
N ARG A 9 7.65 -4.54 3.00
CA ARG A 9 6.93 -3.29 3.23
C ARG A 9 5.45 -3.49 2.90
N LEU A 10 4.59 -3.15 3.85
CA LEU A 10 3.14 -3.04 3.62
C LEU A 10 2.84 -1.68 3.01
N HIS A 11 2.03 -1.69 1.97
CA HIS A 11 1.51 -0.51 1.30
C HIS A 11 0.00 -0.49 1.44
N ILE A 12 -0.53 0.71 1.69
CA ILE A 12 -1.97 0.97 1.65
C ILE A 12 -2.11 2.19 0.76
N GLY A 13 -2.70 2.02 -0.41
CA GLY A 13 -2.80 3.07 -1.39
C GLY A 13 -4.24 3.40 -1.76
N VAL A 14 -4.42 4.59 -2.30
CA VAL A 14 -5.70 5.07 -2.84
C VAL A 14 -5.52 5.53 -4.28
N ALA A 15 -6.54 5.28 -5.09
CA ALA A 15 -6.62 5.75 -6.46
C ALA A 15 -8.03 6.30 -6.73
N LYS A 16 -8.16 7.12 -7.77
CA LYS A 16 -9.45 7.42 -8.38
C LYS A 16 -9.60 6.58 -9.64
N ASP A 17 -10.76 5.99 -9.83
CA ASP A 17 -11.11 5.33 -11.07
C ASP A 17 -11.48 6.35 -12.17
N LYS A 18 -11.82 5.84 -13.36
CA LYS A 18 -12.24 6.69 -14.50
C LYS A 18 -13.56 7.43 -14.25
N LYS A 19 -14.35 7.01 -13.26
CA LYS A 19 -15.62 7.63 -12.85
C LYS A 19 -15.43 8.59 -11.66
N SER A 20 -14.18 8.89 -11.28
CA SER A 20 -13.83 9.71 -10.11
C SER A 20 -14.26 9.14 -8.76
N ILE A 21 -14.48 7.83 -8.70
CA ILE A 21 -14.75 7.09 -7.46
C ILE A 21 -13.42 6.70 -6.84
N PHE A 22 -13.30 6.87 -5.52
CA PHE A 22 -12.11 6.45 -4.79
C PHE A 22 -12.10 4.93 -4.57
N GLU A 23 -10.95 4.34 -4.79
CA GLU A 23 -10.67 2.93 -4.54
C GLU A 23 -9.44 2.81 -3.64
N ALA A 24 -9.51 1.90 -2.68
CA ALA A 24 -8.42 1.61 -1.76
C ALA A 24 -7.88 0.21 -2.04
N HIS A 25 -6.57 0.06 -1.94
CA HIS A 25 -5.90 -1.23 -2.13
C HIS A 25 -4.72 -1.39 -1.18
N ALA A 26 -4.44 -2.63 -0.80
CA ALA A 26 -3.30 -2.96 0.04
C ALA A 26 -2.45 -4.04 -0.61
N TRP A 27 -1.14 -3.85 -0.61
CA TRP A 27 -0.18 -4.79 -1.20
C TRP A 27 1.10 -4.87 -0.39
N LEU A 28 1.85 -5.96 -0.58
CA LEU A 28 3.11 -6.20 0.11
C LEU A 28 4.25 -6.22 -0.90
N SER A 29 5.33 -5.49 -0.61
CA SER A 29 6.57 -5.57 -1.39
C SER A 29 7.71 -6.20 -0.59
N LEU A 30 8.59 -6.91 -1.30
CA LEU A 30 9.86 -7.45 -0.81
C LEU A 30 10.95 -6.95 -1.76
N ASP A 31 11.95 -6.24 -1.23
CA ASP A 31 13.04 -5.64 -2.02
C ASP A 31 12.55 -4.82 -3.22
N GLY A 32 11.49 -4.04 -3.00
CA GLY A 32 10.89 -3.16 -4.01
C GLY A 32 9.97 -3.87 -5.01
N LYS A 33 9.83 -5.20 -4.95
CA LYS A 33 8.93 -5.96 -5.83
C LYS A 33 7.65 -6.34 -5.09
N VAL A 34 6.49 -6.12 -5.71
CA VAL A 34 5.21 -6.55 -5.13
C VAL A 34 5.14 -8.09 -5.17
N VAL A 35 4.86 -8.70 -4.01
CA VAL A 35 4.80 -10.15 -3.86
C VAL A 35 3.42 -10.65 -3.46
N LEU A 36 2.54 -9.79 -2.94
CA LEU A 36 1.16 -10.10 -2.58
C LEU A 36 0.25 -8.90 -2.90
N GLY A 37 -1.00 -9.18 -3.30
CA GLY A 37 -1.97 -8.15 -3.66
C GLY A 37 -1.68 -7.49 -5.02
N ILE A 38 -1.13 -8.23 -5.98
CA ILE A 38 -0.86 -7.72 -7.32
C ILE A 38 -2.17 -7.57 -8.09
N ILE A 39 -2.36 -6.42 -8.73
CA ILE A 39 -3.43 -6.12 -9.69
C ILE A 39 -2.80 -5.46 -10.91
N GLU A 40 -3.47 -5.54 -12.07
CA GLU A 40 -2.91 -5.09 -13.36
C GLU A 40 -2.49 -3.61 -13.36
N ASP A 41 -3.20 -2.77 -12.61
CA ASP A 41 -3.03 -1.32 -12.60
C ASP A 41 -2.50 -0.79 -11.27
N ILE A 42 -1.73 -1.59 -10.53
CA ILE A 42 -1.24 -1.27 -9.17
C ILE A 42 -0.49 0.07 -9.09
N GLU A 43 0.16 0.49 -10.17
CA GLU A 43 0.92 1.74 -10.26
C GLU A 43 0.05 3.00 -10.11
N ARG A 44 -1.27 2.91 -10.32
CA ARG A 44 -2.17 4.07 -10.14
C ARG A 44 -2.43 4.38 -8.67
N PHE A 45 -2.19 3.42 -7.77
CA PHE A 45 -2.43 3.58 -6.34
C PHE A 45 -1.27 4.36 -5.72
N LYS A 46 -1.60 5.48 -5.09
CA LYS A 46 -0.64 6.27 -4.33
C LYS A 46 -0.67 5.83 -2.88
N ASP A 47 0.50 5.51 -2.33
CA ASP A 47 0.63 5.21 -0.90
C ASP A 47 -0.03 6.32 -0.07
N LEU A 48 -0.93 5.92 0.83
CA LEU A 48 -1.44 6.83 1.83
C LEU A 48 -0.26 7.32 2.67
N PRO A 49 -0.16 8.62 2.94
CA PRO A 49 0.83 9.11 3.87
C PRO A 49 0.61 8.41 5.21
N VAL A 50 1.72 8.03 5.86
CA VAL A 50 1.65 7.47 7.22
C VAL A 50 0.93 8.50 8.08
N LEU A 51 -0.28 8.17 8.52
CA LEU A 51 -1.01 8.97 9.49
C LEU A 51 -0.17 8.95 10.77
N GLN A 52 0.59 10.04 10.99
CA GLN A 52 1.24 10.25 12.26
C GLN A 52 0.11 10.44 13.27
N ASN A 53 -0.07 9.46 14.14
CA ASN A 53 -0.92 9.61 15.30
C ASN A 53 -0.28 10.70 16.16
N LYS A 54 -0.76 11.95 16.03
CA LYS A 54 -0.49 12.97 17.04
C LYS A 54 -1.27 12.52 18.25
N GLY A 55 -0.60 11.78 19.15
CA GLY A 55 -1.13 11.51 20.46
C GLY A 55 -1.58 12.84 21.05
N VAL A 56 -2.85 12.93 21.43
CA VAL A 56 -3.32 14.01 22.29
C VAL A 56 -2.75 13.70 23.66
N GLU A 57 -1.68 14.42 24.02
CA GLU A 57 -1.19 14.53 25.40
C GLU A 57 -2.06 15.52 26.18
#